data_AF-A0A1C4XNM0-F1
#
_entry.id   AF-A0A1C4XNM0-F1
#
_cell.length_a   1.000
_cell.length_b   1.000
_cell.length_c   1.000
_cell.angle_alpha   90.00
_cell.angle_beta   90.00
_cell.angle_gamma   90.00
#
_symmetry.space_group_name_H-M   'P 1'
#
loop_
_entity.id
_entity.type
_entity.pdbx_description
1 polymer ?
#
loop_
_entity_poly.entity_id
_entity_poly.type
_entity_poly.pdbx_seq_one_letter_code
_entity_poly.pdbx_strand_id
1 'polypeptide(L)'
;MGGLTVLGSIREWAVWSLVGGDTPVGAVLLVLLLTVSWQVWREIRARRAARKRLSYHVSFNSRLGFDPPDAGEITRLLDRNGEPVPDPSMVVIRISNTGTNDIAETDYQLPLKFDFGGRTVRTVDVSEGVPPALEEVFAPHIVATEHGVVVPDRHLNAGSRFKLLILLSGNSADNTVRAGGVLKGGDVVDARHEQKNRIRYWRAGTAVVASLCVGALAAVGFGLPGGPAGETTCVDGTLRAVGSSAFATAAAQAIGSYEAFCADSTIESSFTGSRQGVEELQKSDGDVVAFSDGPEPGLDPGLVVGRPLAVIQFSVVVHPGVVGRHTAALDLSAADLRKIFEGTARRWPEVRPGLADLPIRIVGRRSQSGSRVAFERYVLGRNQGALTSTDCAQPDSPGGREPTLCEVSTTEDVLDRVSRLPGAIGYASTPDALKARNQLVSVTIDGRAADPDDPGNGYPFWTVEYVYHRRDPAGQPSLAESFVTYLTEESQAQALARAGYPACRGLGLLCPDRT
;
A
#
# COMPACT_ATOMS: atom_id res chain seq x y z
N MET A 1 27.44 48.71 -27.52
CA MET A 1 27.66 48.94 -26.08
C MET A 1 26.38 48.49 -25.38
N GLY A 2 26.28 47.45 -24.57
CA GLY A 2 27.15 46.37 -24.13
C GLY A 2 26.21 45.48 -23.29
N GLY A 3 26.12 44.19 -23.60
CA GLY A 3 25.36 43.23 -22.79
C GLY A 3 26.18 42.67 -21.62
N LEU A 4 25.50 42.03 -20.66
CA LEU A 4 25.93 40.90 -19.81
C LEU A 4 24.86 40.68 -18.71
N THR A 5 24.01 39.67 -18.84
CA THR A 5 24.03 38.38 -18.09
C THR A 5 23.74 38.47 -16.59
N VAL A 6 22.55 38.00 -16.18
CA VAL A 6 22.38 37.28 -14.91
C VAL A 6 21.41 36.11 -15.16
N LEU A 7 21.94 35.04 -15.75
CA LEU A 7 21.42 33.68 -15.56
C LEU A 7 21.97 33.21 -14.21
N GLY A 8 21.36 33.66 -13.12
CA GLY A 8 21.55 33.08 -11.78
C GLY A 8 20.85 31.73 -11.77
N SER A 9 21.64 30.66 -11.69
CA SER A 9 21.16 29.30 -11.97
C SER A 9 20.12 28.83 -10.95
N ILE A 10 19.18 28.01 -11.42
CA ILE A 10 18.20 27.24 -10.63
C ILE A 10 18.86 26.43 -9.47
N ARG A 11 20.20 26.25 -9.50
CA ARG A 11 20.96 25.64 -8.40
C ARG A 11 21.08 26.55 -7.17
N GLU A 12 21.06 27.88 -7.31
CA GLU A 12 21.14 28.79 -6.16
C GLU A 12 19.82 28.86 -5.38
N TRP A 13 18.69 28.76 -6.07
CA TRP A 13 17.36 28.68 -5.45
C TRP A 13 17.12 27.33 -4.75
N ALA A 14 17.61 26.23 -5.33
CA ALA A 14 17.52 24.90 -4.72
C ALA A 14 18.46 24.73 -3.51
N VAL A 15 19.56 25.47 -3.45
CA VAL A 15 20.48 25.46 -2.29
C VAL A 15 19.94 26.33 -1.15
N TRP A 16 19.23 27.42 -1.46
CA TRP A 16 18.57 28.24 -0.43
C TRP A 16 17.34 27.57 0.19
N SER A 17 16.59 26.73 -0.54
CA SER A 17 15.45 25.99 0.05
C SER A 17 15.86 24.79 0.91
N LEU A 18 17.09 24.29 0.77
CA LEU A 18 17.62 23.17 1.58
C LEU A 18 18.38 23.62 2.84
N VAL A 19 18.81 24.88 2.92
CA VAL A 19 19.65 25.38 4.03
C VAL A 19 19.11 26.69 4.65
N GLY A 20 18.22 27.41 3.97
CA GLY A 20 17.72 28.72 4.37
C GLY A 20 16.33 28.69 5.01
N GLY A 21 16.22 28.06 6.16
CA GLY A 21 15.07 28.22 7.05
C GLY A 21 15.45 27.68 8.42
N ASP A 22 15.36 28.53 9.45
CA ASP A 22 15.72 28.27 10.84
C ASP A 22 14.84 27.18 11.51
N THR A 23 14.72 26.02 10.86
CA THR A 23 13.97 24.88 11.35
C THR A 23 14.91 23.69 11.51
N PRO A 24 14.97 23.07 12.70
CA PRO A 24 15.83 21.91 12.95
C PRO A 24 15.50 20.72 12.03
N VAL A 25 14.34 20.72 11.38
CA VAL A 25 13.86 19.68 10.45
C VAL A 25 14.69 19.63 9.16
N GLY A 26 15.10 20.78 8.61
CA GLY A 26 15.90 20.83 7.37
C GLY A 26 17.28 20.20 7.55
N ALA A 27 17.94 20.50 8.68
CA ALA A 27 19.23 19.92 9.03
C ALA A 27 19.13 18.39 9.25
N VAL A 28 18.07 17.94 9.92
CA VAL A 28 17.81 16.50 10.15
C VAL A 28 17.57 15.75 8.84
N LEU A 29 16.75 16.30 7.94
CA LEU A 29 16.49 15.70 6.63
C LEU A 29 17.75 15.64 5.76
N LEU A 30 18.59 16.67 5.81
CA LEU A 30 19.85 16.70 5.06
C LEU A 30 20.85 15.66 5.59
N VAL A 31 20.97 15.49 6.91
CA VAL A 31 21.79 14.44 7.52
C VAL A 31 21.23 13.04 7.21
N LEU A 32 19.92 12.85 7.24
CA LEU A 32 19.28 11.59 6.85
C LEU A 32 19.53 11.27 5.36
N LEU A 33 19.36 12.25 4.47
CA LEU A 33 19.65 12.09 3.05
C LEU A 33 21.11 11.75 2.79
N LEU A 34 22.05 12.43 3.45
CA LEU A 34 23.49 12.16 3.29
C LEU A 34 23.88 10.77 3.83
N THR A 35 23.33 10.36 4.97
CA THR A 35 23.62 9.05 5.56
C THR A 35 23.02 7.89 4.75
N VAL A 36 21.78 8.03 4.29
CA VAL A 36 21.14 7.06 3.38
C VAL A 36 21.90 6.99 2.05
N SER A 37 22.25 8.14 1.47
CA SER A 37 23.01 8.20 0.20
C SER A 37 24.40 7.57 0.35
N TRP A 38 25.10 7.81 1.46
CA TRP A 38 26.39 7.18 1.76
C TRP A 38 26.28 5.66 1.92
N GLN A 39 25.23 5.17 2.60
CA GLN A 39 24.99 3.74 2.77
C GLN A 39 24.65 3.05 1.45
N VAL A 40 23.78 3.67 0.63
CA VAL A 40 23.46 3.18 -0.70
C VAL A 40 24.70 3.17 -1.59
N TRP A 41 25.52 4.23 -1.56
CA TRP A 41 26.78 4.27 -2.29
C TRP A 41 27.77 3.21 -1.83
N ARG A 42 27.91 2.98 -0.51
CA ARG A 42 28.77 1.94 0.05
C ARG A 42 28.31 0.55 -0.34
N GLU A 43 27.01 0.28 -0.33
CA GLU A 43 26.43 -0.99 -0.80
C GLU A 43 26.60 -1.18 -2.30
N ILE A 44 26.35 -0.14 -3.11
CA ILE A 44 26.61 -0.19 -4.55
C ILE A 44 28.10 -0.41 -4.82
N ARG A 45 29.00 0.21 -4.05
CA ARG A 45 30.46 0.01 -4.16
C ARG A 45 30.89 -1.38 -3.70
N ALA A 46 30.27 -1.95 -2.66
CA ALA A 46 30.49 -3.33 -2.23
C ALA A 46 30.01 -4.34 -3.28
N ARG A 47 28.87 -4.06 -3.94
CA ARG A 47 28.34 -4.83 -5.08
C ARG A 47 29.18 -4.68 -6.35
N ARG A 48 29.81 -3.52 -6.57
CA ARG A 48 30.68 -3.22 -7.73
C ARG A 48 32.16 -3.55 -7.51
N ALA A 49 32.58 -3.94 -6.31
CA ALA A 49 33.93 -4.42 -6.06
C ALA A 49 34.09 -5.78 -6.76
N ALA A 50 34.59 -5.74 -7.99
CA ALA A 50 34.81 -6.84 -8.90
C ALA A 50 35.58 -7.98 -8.23
N ARG A 51 34.88 -9.06 -7.86
CA ARG A 51 35.50 -10.28 -7.30
C ARG A 51 35.08 -11.49 -8.10
N LYS A 52 36.06 -12.31 -8.45
CA LYS A 52 35.86 -13.68 -8.93
C LYS A 52 35.35 -14.50 -7.75
N ARG A 53 34.24 -15.21 -7.90
CA ARG A 53 33.67 -15.96 -6.77
C ARG A 53 32.99 -17.23 -7.23
N LEU A 54 33.47 -18.34 -6.69
CA LEU A 54 32.91 -19.66 -6.94
C LEU A 54 32.16 -20.12 -5.70
N SER A 55 30.84 -20.24 -5.84
CA SER A 55 29.96 -20.73 -4.79
C SER A 55 29.62 -22.19 -5.03
N TYR A 56 29.62 -22.99 -3.97
CA TYR A 56 29.11 -24.35 -4.01
C TYR A 56 28.02 -24.57 -2.97
N HIS A 57 27.06 -25.44 -3.30
CA HIS A 57 25.96 -25.82 -2.42
C HIS A 57 25.69 -27.31 -2.52
N VAL A 58 25.91 -28.03 -1.42
CA VAL A 58 25.55 -29.46 -1.30
C VAL A 58 24.04 -29.56 -1.12
N SER A 59 23.35 -29.75 -2.23
CA SER A 59 21.87 -29.78 -2.28
C SER A 59 21.26 -31.10 -1.82
N PHE A 60 22.00 -32.20 -1.94
CA PHE A 60 21.57 -33.52 -1.51
C PHE A 60 22.78 -34.31 -1.02
N ASN A 61 22.65 -35.04 0.08
CA ASN A 61 23.68 -35.94 0.63
C ASN A 61 22.99 -36.98 1.51
N SER A 62 22.44 -38.01 0.89
CA SER A 62 21.65 -39.02 1.59
C SER A 62 22.02 -40.44 1.15
N ARG A 63 21.86 -41.39 2.06
CA ARG A 63 21.94 -42.82 1.75
C ARG A 63 20.78 -43.21 0.85
N LEU A 64 21.06 -44.04 -0.15
CA LEU A 64 20.10 -44.68 -1.01
C LEU A 64 19.88 -46.09 -0.46
N GLY A 65 18.77 -46.30 0.25
CA GLY A 65 18.45 -47.59 0.83
C GLY A 65 17.04 -47.59 1.38
N PHE A 66 16.35 -48.72 1.23
CA PHE A 66 15.04 -48.98 1.84
C PHE A 66 15.26 -49.91 3.03
N ASP A 67 14.79 -49.52 4.21
CA ASP A 67 14.59 -50.42 5.36
C ASP A 67 13.15 -50.95 5.21
N PRO A 68 12.88 -52.27 5.07
CA PRO A 68 12.80 -53.17 6.23
C PRO A 68 13.19 -54.67 5.96
N PRO A 69 13.17 -55.57 6.99
CA PRO A 69 13.67 -56.96 6.89
C PRO A 69 12.87 -57.97 6.05
N ASP A 70 11.78 -57.60 5.37
CA ASP A 70 10.83 -58.59 4.81
C ASP A 70 10.40 -58.28 3.36
N ALA A 71 11.35 -58.06 2.45
CA ALA A 71 11.06 -58.11 1.02
C ALA A 71 12.17 -58.87 0.29
N GLY A 72 11.94 -60.17 0.11
CA GLY A 72 12.72 -61.01 -0.79
C GLY A 72 12.47 -60.63 -2.25
N GLU A 73 13.12 -59.58 -2.72
CA GLU A 73 13.58 -59.44 -4.11
C GLU A 73 14.63 -58.34 -4.15
N ILE A 74 15.87 -58.73 -4.48
CA ILE A 74 17.08 -57.95 -4.29
C ILE A 74 17.15 -56.84 -5.36
N THR A 75 16.76 -55.61 -5.03
CA THR A 75 17.12 -54.44 -5.85
C THR A 75 18.50 -53.93 -5.43
N ARG A 76 19.56 -54.65 -5.82
CA ARG A 76 20.94 -54.15 -5.69
C ARG A 76 21.10 -52.96 -6.64
N LEU A 77 21.54 -51.81 -6.11
CA LEU A 77 22.05 -50.74 -6.96
C LEU A 77 23.37 -51.23 -7.56
N LEU A 78 23.38 -51.38 -8.88
CA LEU A 78 24.57 -51.71 -9.65
C LEU A 78 25.19 -50.41 -10.15
N ASP A 79 26.52 -50.33 -10.17
CA ASP A 79 27.22 -49.25 -10.84
C ASP A 79 27.14 -49.41 -12.38
N ARG A 80 27.75 -48.49 -13.14
CA ARG A 80 27.77 -48.53 -14.61
C ARG A 80 28.39 -49.82 -15.19
N ASN A 81 29.15 -50.57 -14.40
CA ASN A 81 29.80 -51.82 -14.80
C ASN A 81 29.01 -53.06 -14.37
N GLY A 82 27.85 -52.88 -13.72
CA GLY A 82 27.02 -53.99 -13.23
C GLY A 82 27.44 -54.52 -11.86
N GLU A 83 28.37 -53.86 -11.15
CA GLU A 83 28.84 -54.30 -9.84
C GLU A 83 27.95 -53.74 -8.71
N PRO A 84 27.59 -54.56 -7.70
CA PRO A 84 26.77 -54.10 -6.58
C PRO A 84 27.50 -53.04 -5.75
N VAL A 85 26.81 -51.92 -5.47
CA VAL A 85 27.33 -50.83 -4.67
C VAL A 85 26.94 -51.02 -3.20
N PRO A 86 27.88 -51.39 -2.29
CA PRO A 86 27.58 -51.51 -0.88
C PRO A 86 27.34 -50.12 -0.26
N ASP A 87 26.34 -50.04 0.62
CA ASP A 87 25.89 -48.82 1.31
C ASP A 87 25.82 -47.59 0.37
N PRO A 88 24.97 -47.61 -0.67
CA PRO A 88 24.98 -46.56 -1.66
C PRO A 88 24.51 -45.24 -1.05
N SER A 89 25.16 -44.14 -1.43
CA SER A 89 24.71 -42.78 -1.10
C SER A 89 24.84 -41.87 -2.30
N MET A 90 23.96 -40.87 -2.40
CA MET A 90 23.99 -39.90 -3.49
C MET A 90 24.28 -38.51 -2.93
N VAL A 91 25.21 -37.82 -3.59
CA VAL A 91 25.56 -36.44 -3.31
C VAL A 91 25.31 -35.60 -4.55
N VAL A 92 24.59 -34.50 -4.40
CA VAL A 92 24.34 -33.52 -5.46
C VAL A 92 24.90 -32.17 -5.06
N ILE A 93 25.90 -31.69 -5.79
CA ILE A 93 26.57 -30.41 -5.52
C ILE A 93 26.30 -29.45 -6.66
N ARG A 94 25.69 -28.30 -6.35
CA ARG A 94 25.58 -27.20 -7.32
C ARG A 94 26.82 -26.31 -7.21
N ILE A 95 27.46 -26.03 -8.33
CA ILE A 95 28.59 -25.11 -8.45
C ILE A 95 28.14 -23.92 -9.29
N SER A 96 28.48 -22.70 -8.87
CA SER A 96 28.05 -21.47 -9.55
C SER A 96 29.11 -20.37 -9.45
N ASN A 97 29.33 -19.64 -10.54
CA ASN A 97 30.04 -18.36 -10.46
C ASN A 97 29.06 -17.28 -9.99
N THR A 98 29.10 -16.93 -8.71
CA THR A 98 28.26 -15.86 -8.12
C THR A 98 28.97 -14.50 -8.12
N GLY A 99 30.20 -14.45 -8.64
CA GLY A 99 30.94 -13.22 -8.84
C GLY A 99 30.41 -12.40 -10.00
N THR A 100 30.90 -11.16 -10.10
CA THR A 100 30.60 -10.26 -11.23
C THR A 100 31.57 -10.42 -12.40
N ASN A 101 32.67 -11.16 -12.19
CA ASN A 101 33.69 -11.44 -13.20
C ASN A 101 33.65 -12.91 -13.60
N ASP A 102 34.01 -13.17 -14.86
CA ASP A 102 34.29 -14.52 -15.34
C ASP A 102 35.52 -15.11 -14.61
N ILE A 103 35.55 -16.43 -14.48
CA ILE A 103 36.67 -17.18 -13.91
C ILE A 103 37.34 -17.90 -15.06
N ALA A 104 38.56 -17.51 -15.40
CA ALA A 104 39.36 -18.17 -16.43
C ALA A 104 40.14 -19.36 -15.87
N GLU A 105 40.61 -20.25 -16.76
CA GLU A 105 41.42 -21.43 -16.36
C GLU A 105 42.66 -21.03 -15.53
N THR A 106 43.29 -19.90 -15.86
CA THR A 106 44.47 -19.38 -15.15
C THR A 106 44.17 -18.78 -13.78
N ASP A 107 42.89 -18.66 -13.40
CA ASP A 107 42.50 -18.08 -12.11
C ASP A 107 42.49 -19.10 -10.98
N TYR A 108 42.50 -20.39 -11.30
CA TYR A 108 42.57 -21.46 -10.32
C TYR A 108 44.01 -21.61 -9.84
N GLN A 109 44.28 -21.24 -8.58
CA GLN A 109 45.56 -21.54 -7.92
C GLN A 109 45.56 -22.96 -7.36
N LEU A 110 44.40 -23.38 -6.85
CA LEU A 110 44.10 -24.77 -6.52
C LEU A 110 42.74 -25.12 -7.11
N PRO A 111 42.62 -26.27 -7.81
CA PRO A 111 41.36 -26.68 -8.41
C PRO A 111 40.32 -26.91 -7.31
N LEU A 112 39.04 -26.78 -7.68
CA LEU A 112 37.95 -27.08 -6.75
C LEU A 112 37.87 -28.60 -6.53
N LYS A 113 38.05 -29.03 -5.29
CA LYS A 113 38.02 -30.43 -4.87
C LYS A 113 36.94 -30.65 -3.83
N PHE A 114 36.28 -31.80 -3.90
CA PHE A 114 35.35 -32.30 -2.89
C PHE A 114 35.87 -33.61 -2.31
N ASP A 115 35.83 -33.73 -0.99
CA ASP A 115 36.14 -34.93 -0.22
C ASP A 115 34.88 -35.42 0.50
N PHE A 116 34.62 -36.72 0.43
CA PHE A 116 33.39 -37.34 0.95
C PHE A 116 33.59 -38.12 2.26
N GLY A 117 34.67 -37.85 3.00
CA GLY A 117 34.86 -38.39 4.34
C GLY A 117 34.96 -39.91 4.37
N GLY A 118 35.77 -40.49 3.47
CA GLY A 118 36.07 -41.93 3.37
C GLY A 118 35.11 -42.75 2.50
N ARG A 119 34.03 -42.14 1.98
CA ARG A 119 33.15 -42.81 1.00
C ARG A 119 33.84 -42.97 -0.33
N THR A 120 33.66 -44.11 -0.99
CA THR A 120 34.28 -44.41 -2.29
C THR A 120 33.43 -43.85 -3.43
N VAL A 121 34.04 -43.10 -4.34
CA VAL A 121 33.34 -42.57 -5.53
C VAL A 121 33.16 -43.68 -6.56
N ARG A 122 31.91 -43.96 -6.94
CA ARG A 122 31.56 -44.96 -7.97
C ARG A 122 31.37 -44.30 -9.32
N THR A 123 30.55 -43.25 -9.36
CA THR A 123 30.28 -42.49 -10.59
C THR A 123 30.12 -41.03 -10.28
N VAL A 124 30.53 -40.20 -11.24
CA VAL A 124 30.28 -38.76 -11.23
C VAL A 124 29.68 -38.37 -12.57
N ASP A 125 28.66 -37.55 -12.53
CA ASP A 125 28.04 -36.98 -13.72
C ASP A 125 27.86 -35.47 -13.56
N VAL A 126 27.81 -34.76 -14.68
CA VAL A 126 27.54 -33.32 -14.73
C VAL A 126 26.18 -33.11 -15.35
N SER A 127 25.32 -32.31 -14.71
CA SER A 127 24.00 -32.01 -15.24
C SER A 127 23.52 -30.60 -14.89
N GLU A 128 22.40 -30.20 -15.49
CA GLU A 128 21.74 -28.91 -15.28
C GLU A 128 22.70 -27.73 -15.52
N GLY A 129 23.52 -27.83 -16.57
CA GLY A 129 24.37 -26.74 -17.04
C GLY A 129 23.54 -25.53 -17.44
N VAL A 130 23.93 -24.35 -16.97
CA VAL A 130 23.42 -23.06 -17.43
C VAL A 130 24.62 -22.19 -17.80
N PRO A 131 24.89 -21.98 -19.10
CA PRO A 131 24.18 -22.56 -20.26
C PRO A 131 24.36 -24.09 -20.37
N PRO A 132 23.48 -24.82 -21.09
CA PRO A 132 23.55 -26.29 -21.20
C PRO A 132 24.88 -26.82 -21.72
N ALA A 133 25.56 -26.07 -22.59
CA ALA A 133 26.89 -26.39 -23.14
C ALA A 133 27.97 -26.59 -22.07
N LEU A 134 27.76 -26.15 -20.82
CA LEU A 134 28.71 -26.43 -19.74
C LEU A 134 28.86 -27.92 -19.43
N GLU A 135 27.83 -28.73 -19.69
CA GLU A 135 27.92 -30.18 -19.48
C GLU A 135 28.98 -30.79 -20.40
N GLU A 136 29.02 -30.39 -21.67
CA GLU A 136 30.02 -30.84 -22.64
C GLU A 136 31.44 -30.38 -22.30
N VAL A 137 31.57 -29.18 -21.69
CA VAL A 137 32.87 -28.63 -21.28
C VAL A 137 33.42 -29.35 -20.06
N PHE A 138 32.58 -29.57 -19.05
CA PHE A 138 33.01 -30.07 -17.75
C PHE A 138 32.97 -31.60 -17.65
N ALA A 139 31.92 -32.28 -18.13
CA ALA A 139 31.72 -33.72 -17.94
C ALA A 139 32.91 -34.60 -18.35
N PRO A 140 33.56 -34.38 -19.52
CA PRO A 140 34.67 -35.24 -19.95
C PRO A 140 35.94 -35.09 -19.10
N HIS A 141 36.04 -34.00 -18.33
CA HIS A 141 37.26 -33.60 -17.64
C HIS A 141 37.14 -33.68 -16.11
N ILE A 142 36.02 -34.17 -15.58
CA ILE A 142 35.87 -34.42 -14.15
C ILE A 142 36.76 -35.60 -13.75
N VAL A 143 37.61 -35.39 -12.75
CA VAL A 143 38.50 -36.44 -12.24
C VAL A 143 37.93 -36.96 -10.92
N ALA A 144 37.45 -38.20 -10.92
CA ALA A 144 37.10 -38.91 -9.70
C ALA A 144 38.37 -39.48 -9.05
N THR A 145 38.54 -39.25 -7.75
CA THR A 145 39.54 -39.92 -6.91
C THR A 145 38.82 -40.98 -6.06
N GLU A 146 39.57 -41.80 -5.33
CA GLU A 146 38.99 -42.84 -4.48
C GLU A 146 37.92 -42.28 -3.52
N HIS A 147 38.20 -41.14 -2.87
CA HIS A 147 37.33 -40.53 -1.86
C HIS A 147 36.82 -39.13 -2.20
N GLY A 148 36.97 -38.69 -3.45
CA GLY A 148 36.69 -37.31 -3.82
C GLY A 148 36.50 -37.06 -5.30
N VAL A 149 36.17 -35.81 -5.64
CA VAL A 149 36.07 -35.31 -7.01
C VAL A 149 36.89 -34.04 -7.17
N VAL A 150 37.67 -33.97 -8.24
CA VAL A 150 38.36 -32.75 -8.68
C VAL A 150 37.62 -32.18 -9.89
N VAL A 151 37.17 -30.95 -9.76
CA VAL A 151 36.55 -30.19 -10.84
C VAL A 151 37.67 -29.56 -11.68
N PRO A 152 37.62 -29.69 -13.01
CA PRO A 152 38.67 -29.16 -13.89
C PRO A 152 38.67 -27.64 -13.88
N ASP A 153 39.86 -27.07 -14.06
CA ASP A 153 40.08 -25.63 -14.18
C ASP A 153 39.63 -25.17 -15.57
N ARG A 154 38.32 -24.98 -15.72
CA ARG A 154 37.67 -24.52 -16.97
C ARG A 154 37.07 -23.15 -16.80
N HIS A 155 36.96 -22.43 -17.91
CA HIS A 155 36.32 -21.12 -17.93
C HIS A 155 34.87 -21.19 -17.46
N LEU A 156 34.48 -20.28 -16.56
CA LEU A 156 33.12 -20.19 -16.04
C LEU A 156 32.64 -18.74 -16.01
N ASN A 157 31.69 -18.39 -16.88
CA ASN A 157 31.17 -17.02 -16.98
C ASN A 157 30.41 -16.62 -15.72
N ALA A 158 30.37 -15.32 -15.41
CA ALA A 158 29.57 -14.77 -14.33
C ALA A 158 28.10 -15.21 -14.47
N GLY A 159 27.51 -15.66 -13.35
CA GLY A 159 26.13 -16.18 -13.31
C GLY A 159 25.95 -17.61 -13.84
N SER A 160 26.98 -18.24 -14.40
CA SER A 160 26.89 -19.60 -14.91
C SER A 160 26.95 -20.64 -13.79
N ARG A 161 26.33 -21.79 -14.01
CA ARG A 161 26.22 -22.86 -13.00
C ARG A 161 26.03 -24.24 -13.61
N PHE A 162 26.38 -25.27 -12.86
CA PHE A 162 26.10 -26.67 -13.17
C PHE A 162 25.98 -27.49 -11.88
N LYS A 163 25.54 -28.74 -11.98
CA LYS A 163 25.48 -29.69 -10.87
C LYS A 163 26.42 -30.86 -11.11
N LEU A 164 26.97 -31.38 -10.02
CA LEU A 164 27.62 -32.69 -9.95
C LEU A 164 26.67 -33.67 -9.29
N LEU A 165 26.43 -34.81 -9.93
CA LEU A 165 25.71 -35.96 -9.37
C LEU A 165 26.72 -37.05 -9.09
N ILE A 166 26.89 -37.39 -7.81
CA ILE A 166 27.92 -38.31 -7.37
C ILE A 166 27.26 -39.50 -6.68
N LEU A 167 27.51 -40.71 -7.20
CA LEU A 167 27.17 -41.96 -6.54
C LEU A 167 28.37 -42.43 -5.73
N LEU A 168 28.12 -42.68 -4.46
CA LEU A 168 29.11 -43.07 -3.46
C LEU A 168 28.78 -44.44 -2.89
N SER A 169 29.80 -45.09 -2.35
CA SER A 169 29.74 -46.39 -1.68
C SER A 169 30.43 -46.33 -0.32
N GLY A 170 29.89 -47.06 0.66
CA GLY A 170 30.43 -47.15 2.01
C GLY A 170 29.91 -46.08 2.96
N ASN A 171 30.36 -46.15 4.22
CA ASN A 171 29.90 -45.29 5.29
C ASN A 171 30.88 -44.16 5.59
N SER A 172 30.34 -42.97 5.87
CA SER A 172 31.09 -41.84 6.43
C SER A 172 30.65 -41.61 7.87
N ALA A 173 31.60 -41.50 8.79
CA ALA A 173 31.33 -41.31 10.21
C ALA A 173 30.68 -39.95 10.53
N ASP A 174 30.97 -38.93 9.73
CA ASP A 174 30.46 -37.56 9.94
C ASP A 174 29.45 -37.13 8.87
N ASN A 175 29.26 -37.93 7.81
CA ASN A 175 28.44 -37.62 6.64
C ASN A 175 28.71 -36.22 6.07
N THR A 176 29.93 -35.70 6.22
CA THR A 176 30.30 -34.37 5.74
C THR A 176 30.83 -34.43 4.30
N VAL A 177 30.64 -33.32 3.59
CA VAL A 177 31.27 -33.05 2.29
C VAL A 177 32.18 -31.86 2.52
N ARG A 178 33.49 -32.06 2.39
CA ARG A 178 34.48 -30.98 2.54
C ARG A 178 34.85 -30.49 1.15
N ALA A 179 34.84 -29.18 0.94
CA ALA A 179 35.31 -28.59 -0.30
C ALA A 179 36.57 -27.76 -0.06
N GLY A 180 37.49 -27.79 -1.01
CA GLY A 180 38.71 -26.97 -1.02
C GLY A 180 39.00 -26.46 -2.42
N GLY A 181 39.60 -25.28 -2.53
CA GLY A 181 39.94 -24.65 -3.80
C GLY A 181 40.38 -23.21 -3.54
N VAL A 182 41.26 -22.67 -4.38
CA VAL A 182 41.79 -21.32 -4.21
C VAL A 182 41.75 -20.61 -5.56
N LEU A 183 41.16 -19.41 -5.56
CA LEU A 183 41.08 -18.56 -6.73
C LEU A 183 41.98 -17.33 -6.57
N LYS A 184 42.70 -16.97 -7.63
CA LYS A 184 43.49 -15.76 -7.69
C LYS A 184 42.57 -14.54 -7.67
N GLY A 185 42.68 -13.70 -6.64
CA GLY A 185 41.87 -12.50 -6.50
C GLY A 185 40.37 -12.79 -6.32
N GLY A 186 40.04 -13.98 -5.82
CA GLY A 186 38.68 -14.45 -5.62
C GLY A 186 38.55 -15.41 -4.46
N ASP A 187 37.32 -15.84 -4.18
CA ASP A 187 37.00 -16.72 -3.05
C ASP A 187 36.20 -17.94 -3.52
N VAL A 188 36.42 -19.08 -2.86
CA VAL A 188 35.53 -20.26 -2.94
C VAL A 188 34.69 -20.30 -1.67
N VAL A 189 33.36 -20.24 -1.79
CA VAL A 189 32.45 -20.08 -0.65
C VAL A 189 31.35 -21.15 -0.61
N ASP A 190 31.00 -21.60 0.60
CA ASP A 190 29.78 -22.39 0.84
C ASP A 190 28.56 -21.45 0.84
N ALA A 191 27.62 -21.67 -0.07
CA ALA A 191 26.41 -20.87 -0.21
C ALA A 191 25.58 -20.76 1.10
N ARG A 192 25.66 -21.75 2.01
CA ARG A 192 24.94 -21.70 3.30
C ARG A 192 25.50 -20.65 4.26
N HIS A 193 26.81 -20.39 4.19
CA HIS A 193 27.46 -19.37 5.01
C HIS A 193 27.21 -17.94 4.47
N GLU A 194 26.97 -17.81 3.16
CA GLU A 194 26.66 -16.54 2.49
C GLU A 194 25.30 -15.96 2.91
N GLN A 195 24.25 -16.79 2.98
CA GLN A 195 22.90 -16.34 3.34
C GLN A 195 22.81 -15.81 4.79
N LYS A 196 23.57 -16.42 5.71
CA LYS A 196 23.58 -16.07 7.14
C LYS A 196 24.26 -14.71 7.41
N ASN A 197 25.33 -14.40 6.66
CA ASN A 197 26.01 -13.11 6.74
C ASN A 197 25.22 -11.99 6.07
N ARG A 198 24.54 -12.26 4.95
CA ARG A 198 23.68 -11.29 4.26
C ARG A 198 22.55 -10.74 5.17
N ILE A 199 21.95 -11.60 5.98
CA ILE A 199 20.89 -11.22 6.93
C ILE A 199 21.47 -10.43 8.12
N ARG A 200 22.67 -10.78 8.60
CA ARG A 200 23.35 -10.06 9.69
C ARG A 200 23.73 -8.63 9.32
N TYR A 201 24.31 -8.42 8.14
CA TYR A 201 24.68 -7.08 7.68
C TYR A 201 23.45 -6.20 7.38
N TRP A 202 22.37 -6.80 6.85
CA TRP A 202 21.10 -6.12 6.66
C TRP A 202 20.47 -5.69 8.00
N ARG A 203 20.45 -6.57 9.01
CA ARG A 203 19.94 -6.27 10.36
C ARG A 203 20.77 -5.22 11.11
N ALA A 204 22.10 -5.25 10.96
CA ALA A 204 22.97 -4.24 11.55
C ALA A 204 22.80 -2.86 10.88
N GLY A 205 22.63 -2.83 9.56
CA GLY A 205 22.36 -1.61 8.81
C GLY A 205 21.01 -0.97 9.18
N THR A 206 19.95 -1.77 9.32
CA THR A 206 18.64 -1.29 9.76
C THR A 206 18.65 -0.78 11.20
N ALA A 207 19.44 -1.40 12.09
CA ALA A 207 19.53 -0.99 13.48
C ALA A 207 20.14 0.42 13.64
N VAL A 208 21.20 0.74 12.89
CA VAL A 208 21.82 2.08 12.94
C VAL A 208 20.88 3.16 12.41
N VAL A 209 20.15 2.88 11.34
CA VAL A 209 19.15 3.81 10.78
C VAL A 209 18.00 4.00 11.77
N ALA A 210 17.48 2.92 12.36
CA ALA A 210 16.44 3.00 13.37
C ALA A 210 16.89 3.81 14.60
N SER A 211 18.12 3.61 15.08
CA SER A 211 18.67 4.38 16.21
C SER A 211 18.86 5.87 15.88
N LEU A 212 19.26 6.21 14.64
CA LEU A 212 19.34 7.61 14.19
C LEU A 212 17.95 8.23 14.03
N CYS A 213 16.95 7.49 13.56
CA CYS A 213 15.56 7.95 13.50
C CYS A 213 14.97 8.16 14.90
N VAL A 214 15.26 7.27 15.86
CA VAL A 214 14.85 7.44 17.27
C VAL A 214 15.56 8.63 17.91
N GLY A 215 16.85 8.83 17.64
CA GLY A 215 17.58 10.01 18.10
C GLY A 215 17.04 11.32 17.51
N ALA A 216 16.67 11.32 16.21
CA ALA A 216 16.03 12.45 15.56
C ALA A 216 14.61 12.71 16.08
N LEU A 217 13.82 11.66 16.34
CA LEU A 217 12.50 11.76 16.99
C LEU A 217 12.61 12.27 18.43
N ALA A 218 13.63 11.86 19.19
CA ALA A 218 13.89 12.37 20.54
C ALA A 218 14.34 13.83 20.51
N ALA A 219 15.15 14.24 19.53
CA ALA A 219 15.53 15.65 19.34
C ALA A 219 14.35 16.54 18.89
N VAL A 220 13.40 15.99 18.13
CA VAL A 220 12.13 16.65 17.78
C VAL A 220 11.17 16.68 18.98
N GLY A 221 11.16 15.64 19.82
CA GLY A 221 10.28 15.55 20.99
C GLY A 221 10.72 16.37 22.21
N PHE A 222 12.01 16.71 22.35
CA PHE A 222 12.53 17.50 23.48
C PHE A 222 13.03 18.91 23.11
N GLY A 223 13.10 19.26 21.83
CA GLY A 223 13.76 20.49 21.35
C GLY A 223 12.93 21.42 20.47
N LEU A 224 11.69 21.09 20.13
CA LEU A 224 10.78 22.07 19.55
C LEU A 224 10.23 22.95 20.68
N PRO A 225 10.43 24.28 20.65
CA PRO A 225 9.53 25.14 21.40
C PRO A 225 8.15 24.85 20.84
N GLY A 226 7.25 24.36 21.68
CA GLY A 226 5.85 24.21 21.31
C GLY A 226 5.40 25.54 20.73
N GLY A 227 5.02 25.53 19.45
CA GLY A 227 4.03 26.50 18.98
C GLY A 227 2.85 26.42 19.94
N PRO A 228 2.16 27.52 20.23
CA PRO A 228 1.14 27.55 21.28
C PRO A 228 0.21 26.36 21.08
N ALA A 229 0.27 25.40 22.00
CA ALA A 229 -0.72 24.35 22.08
C ALA A 229 -2.08 25.04 22.17
N GLY A 230 -3.01 24.67 21.31
CA GLY A 230 -4.40 25.03 21.55
C GLY A 230 -4.78 24.55 22.95
N GLU A 231 -5.67 25.28 23.61
CA GLU A 231 -6.18 25.00 24.96
C GLU A 231 -7.06 23.73 25.02
N THR A 232 -6.78 22.68 24.23
CA THR A 232 -7.54 21.41 24.32
C THR A 232 -7.19 20.73 25.63
N THR A 233 -8.16 20.73 26.55
CA THR A 233 -8.07 20.04 27.85
C THR A 233 -8.59 18.61 27.67
N CYS A 234 -7.76 17.60 27.95
CA CYS A 234 -8.19 16.20 27.90
C CYS A 234 -9.25 15.92 28.99
N VAL A 235 -10.27 15.15 28.61
CA VAL A 235 -11.35 14.71 29.51
C VAL A 235 -11.46 13.19 29.40
N ASP A 236 -11.44 12.50 30.53
CA ASP A 236 -11.49 11.03 30.55
C ASP A 236 -12.92 10.53 30.26
N GLY A 237 -13.03 9.30 29.73
CA GLY A 237 -14.31 8.62 29.57
C GLY A 237 -14.57 8.11 28.16
N THR A 238 -15.85 7.85 27.86
CA THR A 238 -16.28 7.26 26.59
C THR A 238 -17.22 8.21 25.85
N LEU A 239 -16.86 8.55 24.61
CA LEU A 239 -17.66 9.35 23.70
C LEU A 239 -18.12 8.48 22.53
N ARG A 240 -19.32 8.74 22.02
CA ARG A 240 -19.81 8.09 20.82
C ARG A 240 -19.87 9.08 19.65
N ALA A 241 -19.12 8.81 18.58
CA ALA A 241 -19.08 9.59 17.35
C ALA A 241 -19.94 8.94 16.26
N VAL A 242 -20.97 9.66 15.80
CA VAL A 242 -21.95 9.14 14.83
C VAL A 242 -22.17 10.10 13.67
N GLY A 243 -22.83 9.64 12.60
CA GLY A 243 -23.32 10.54 11.55
C GLY A 243 -22.76 10.27 10.15
N SER A 244 -22.25 11.31 9.48
CA SER A 244 -21.86 11.26 8.06
C SER A 244 -20.90 10.13 7.73
N SER A 245 -21.36 9.20 6.87
CA SER A 245 -20.49 8.20 6.28
C SER A 245 -19.54 8.77 5.22
N ALA A 246 -19.78 9.98 4.72
CA ALA A 246 -18.93 10.62 3.71
C ALA A 246 -17.69 11.27 4.34
N PHE A 247 -17.75 11.53 5.65
CA PHE A 247 -16.63 12.01 6.46
C PHE A 247 -15.98 10.91 7.32
N ALA A 248 -16.50 9.68 7.28
CA ALA A 248 -16.10 8.57 8.15
C ALA A 248 -14.59 8.32 8.20
N THR A 249 -13.90 8.31 7.05
CA THR A 249 -12.45 8.07 7.02
C THR A 249 -11.66 9.18 7.74
N ALA A 250 -12.04 10.44 7.52
CA ALA A 250 -11.39 11.59 8.16
C ALA A 250 -11.69 11.63 9.66
N ALA A 251 -12.95 11.36 10.04
CA ALA A 251 -13.36 11.25 11.42
C ALA A 251 -12.59 10.13 12.15
N ALA A 252 -12.44 8.95 11.55
CA ALA A 252 -11.69 7.84 12.14
C ALA A 252 -10.20 8.18 12.35
N GLN A 253 -9.57 8.90 11.42
CA GLN A 253 -8.20 9.38 11.59
C GLN A 253 -8.08 10.41 12.72
N ALA A 254 -9.04 11.35 12.80
CA ALA A 254 -9.06 12.36 13.86
C ALA A 254 -9.31 11.73 15.24
N ILE A 255 -10.20 10.73 15.33
CA ILE A 255 -10.45 9.93 16.53
C ILE A 255 -9.16 9.26 16.99
N GLY A 256 -8.49 8.51 16.11
CA GLY A 256 -7.25 7.82 16.49
C GLY A 256 -6.12 8.79 16.90
N SER A 257 -6.09 9.98 16.31
CA SER A 257 -5.14 11.03 16.68
C SER A 257 -5.47 11.66 18.05
N TYR A 258 -6.76 11.81 18.36
CA TYR A 258 -7.23 12.30 19.65
C TYR A 258 -6.99 11.29 20.77
N GLU A 259 -7.30 10.01 20.58
CA GLU A 259 -7.03 8.97 21.58
C GLU A 259 -5.52 8.79 21.85
N ALA A 260 -4.67 9.05 20.85
CA ALA A 260 -3.22 9.09 21.05
C ALA A 260 -2.76 10.32 21.85
N PHE A 261 -3.51 11.43 21.78
CA PHE A 261 -3.24 12.67 22.51
C PHE A 261 -3.82 12.65 23.94
N CYS A 262 -5.02 12.11 24.12
CA CYS A 262 -5.73 11.93 25.39
C CYS A 262 -5.94 10.43 25.66
N ALA A 263 -4.94 9.81 26.32
CA ALA A 263 -4.85 8.36 26.46
C ALA A 263 -5.97 7.70 27.30
N ASP A 264 -6.63 8.47 28.16
CA ASP A 264 -7.73 8.01 29.04
C ASP A 264 -9.13 8.28 28.44
N SER A 265 -9.19 8.75 27.18
CA SER A 265 -10.42 8.93 26.41
C SER A 265 -10.60 7.78 25.41
N THR A 266 -11.84 7.30 25.26
CA THR A 266 -12.21 6.30 24.24
C THR A 266 -13.34 6.85 23.38
N ILE A 267 -13.22 6.78 22.07
CA ILE A 267 -14.26 7.22 21.14
C ILE A 267 -14.75 6.06 20.28
N GLU A 268 -15.97 5.60 20.56
CA GLU A 268 -16.65 4.61 19.73
C GLU A 268 -17.28 5.29 18.51
N SER A 269 -17.16 4.71 17.31
CA SER A 269 -17.67 5.33 16.09
C SER A 269 -18.66 4.48 15.30
N SER A 270 -19.67 5.15 14.72
CA SER A 270 -20.69 4.54 13.85
C SER A 270 -21.21 5.55 12.82
N PHE A 271 -20.68 5.51 11.61
CA PHE A 271 -20.98 6.48 10.54
C PHE A 271 -21.90 5.90 9.47
N THR A 272 -23.21 6.09 9.61
CA THR A 272 -24.24 5.55 8.70
C THR A 272 -25.00 6.63 7.94
N GLY A 273 -25.25 7.79 8.54
CA GLY A 273 -25.95 8.90 7.90
C GLY A 273 -26.08 10.14 8.80
N SER A 274 -25.97 11.32 8.20
CA SER A 274 -25.98 12.62 8.87
C SER A 274 -27.19 12.82 9.79
N ARG A 275 -28.41 12.69 9.25
CA ARG A 275 -29.64 12.91 10.01
C ARG A 275 -29.83 11.84 11.10
N GLN A 276 -29.44 10.60 10.81
CA GLN A 276 -29.48 9.52 11.80
C GLN A 276 -28.61 9.84 13.00
N GLY A 277 -27.37 10.32 12.77
CA GLY A 277 -26.45 10.69 13.84
C GLY A 277 -26.95 11.87 14.66
N VAL A 278 -27.54 12.89 14.02
CA VAL A 278 -28.11 14.03 14.75
C VAL A 278 -29.35 13.64 15.55
N GLU A 279 -30.22 12.79 15.01
CA GLU A 279 -31.35 12.23 15.77
C GLU A 279 -30.88 11.40 16.98
N GLU A 280 -29.79 10.66 16.83
CA GLU A 280 -29.18 9.90 17.92
C GLU A 280 -28.63 10.82 19.02
N LEU A 281 -27.93 11.90 18.63
CA LEU A 281 -27.48 12.95 19.54
C LEU A 281 -28.64 13.55 20.36
N GLN A 282 -29.79 13.77 19.74
CA GLN A 282 -30.97 14.34 20.42
C GLN A 282 -31.63 13.36 21.39
N LYS A 283 -31.59 12.06 21.10
CA LYS A 283 -32.26 11.00 21.88
C LYS A 283 -31.37 10.38 22.95
N SER A 284 -30.05 10.53 22.83
CA SER A 284 -29.08 9.91 23.74
C SER A 284 -28.97 10.66 25.06
N ASP A 285 -28.93 9.92 26.16
CA ASP A 285 -28.57 10.43 27.48
C ASP A 285 -27.04 10.45 27.70
N GLY A 286 -26.27 9.71 26.89
CA GLY A 286 -24.80 9.63 26.96
C GLY A 286 -24.06 10.73 26.18
N ASP A 287 -22.73 10.73 26.25
CA ASP A 287 -21.92 11.70 25.52
C ASP A 287 -21.82 11.31 24.04
N VAL A 288 -22.26 12.21 23.15
CA VAL A 288 -22.37 11.95 21.71
C VAL A 288 -21.89 13.15 20.93
N VAL A 289 -21.15 12.88 19.86
CA VAL A 289 -20.81 13.82 18.80
C VAL A 289 -21.43 13.34 17.49
N ALA A 290 -22.14 14.22 16.80
CA ALA A 290 -22.76 13.92 15.50
C ALA A 290 -22.12 14.72 14.37
N PHE A 291 -21.72 14.03 13.31
CA PHE A 291 -21.18 14.55 12.07
C PHE A 291 -22.29 14.63 11.01
N SER A 292 -22.39 15.73 10.28
CA SER A 292 -23.45 15.94 9.29
C SER A 292 -22.98 16.69 8.05
N ASP A 293 -23.11 16.07 6.87
CA ASP A 293 -22.99 16.80 5.60
C ASP A 293 -24.16 17.81 5.46
N GLY A 294 -23.89 19.07 5.72
CA GLY A 294 -24.83 20.17 5.70
C GLY A 294 -25.42 20.48 7.08
N PRO A 295 -25.97 21.70 7.25
CA PRO A 295 -26.53 22.12 8.52
C PRO A 295 -27.85 21.40 8.81
N GLU A 296 -28.02 20.93 10.05
CA GLU A 296 -29.28 20.34 10.51
C GLU A 296 -30.23 21.42 11.08
N PRO A 297 -31.41 21.65 10.47
CA PRO A 297 -32.40 22.58 10.98
C PRO A 297 -33.17 21.99 12.19
N GLY A 298 -33.73 22.85 13.03
CA GLY A 298 -34.62 22.42 14.12
C GLY A 298 -33.92 21.94 15.39
N LEU A 299 -32.60 22.12 15.48
CA LEU A 299 -31.86 21.95 16.73
C LEU A 299 -32.09 23.15 17.66
N ASP A 300 -32.30 22.89 18.95
CA ASP A 300 -32.37 23.92 19.97
C ASP A 300 -30.95 24.48 20.23
N PRO A 301 -30.67 25.75 19.88
CA PRO A 301 -29.35 26.34 20.05
C PRO A 301 -29.00 26.59 21.51
N GLY A 302 -29.91 26.40 22.47
CA GLY A 302 -29.63 26.35 23.91
C GLY A 302 -29.14 24.98 24.40
N LEU A 303 -29.50 23.89 23.71
CA LEU A 303 -29.15 22.51 24.10
C LEU A 303 -28.02 21.91 23.27
N VAL A 304 -27.91 22.29 22.00
CA VAL A 304 -26.94 21.73 21.05
C VAL A 304 -26.04 22.83 20.51
N VAL A 305 -24.74 22.54 20.46
CA VAL A 305 -23.73 23.36 19.78
C VAL A 305 -23.44 22.71 18.43
N GLY A 306 -23.45 23.49 17.36
CA GLY A 306 -23.08 23.06 16.02
C GLY A 306 -21.97 23.94 15.47
N ARG A 307 -20.91 23.33 14.96
CA ARG A 307 -19.77 24.04 14.34
C ARG A 307 -19.53 23.55 12.92
N PRO A 308 -19.31 24.45 11.95
CA PRO A 308 -18.83 24.02 10.65
C PRO A 308 -17.37 23.54 10.78
N LEU A 309 -17.05 22.42 10.14
CA LEU A 309 -15.76 21.74 10.29
C LEU A 309 -14.93 21.82 9.00
N ALA A 310 -15.49 21.32 7.90
CA ALA A 310 -14.78 21.22 6.63
C ALA A 310 -15.72 21.32 5.43
N VAL A 311 -15.21 21.76 4.28
CA VAL A 311 -15.92 21.64 3.01
C VAL A 311 -15.75 20.23 2.47
N ILE A 312 -16.85 19.63 2.04
CA ILE A 312 -16.88 18.33 1.37
C ILE A 312 -17.42 18.48 -0.03
N GLN A 313 -16.61 18.14 -1.03
CA GLN A 313 -17.06 17.96 -2.40
C GLN A 313 -17.40 16.49 -2.64
N PHE A 314 -18.42 16.24 -3.46
CA PHE A 314 -18.86 14.89 -3.82
C PHE A 314 -18.69 14.65 -5.31
N SER A 315 -18.13 13.50 -5.66
CA SER A 315 -18.00 13.08 -7.05
C SER A 315 -19.16 12.18 -7.44
N VAL A 316 -19.77 12.45 -8.59
CA VAL A 316 -20.59 11.45 -9.29
C VAL A 316 -19.63 10.42 -9.87
N VAL A 317 -19.93 9.14 -9.67
CA VAL A 317 -19.12 8.01 -10.13
C VAL A 317 -19.98 7.06 -10.94
N VAL A 318 -19.39 6.47 -11.97
CA VAL A 318 -20.03 5.46 -12.82
C VAL A 318 -19.17 4.21 -12.92
N HIS A 319 -19.83 3.10 -13.22
CA HIS A 319 -19.14 1.86 -13.55
C HIS A 319 -18.25 2.06 -14.80
N PRO A 320 -17.00 1.56 -14.84
CA PRO A 320 -16.09 1.78 -15.98
C PRO A 320 -16.64 1.31 -17.32
N GLY A 321 -17.46 0.26 -17.33
CA GLY A 321 -18.16 -0.23 -18.52
C GLY A 321 -19.08 0.80 -19.20
N VAL A 322 -19.48 1.89 -18.53
CA VAL A 322 -20.29 2.97 -19.11
C VAL A 322 -19.54 3.73 -20.20
N VAL A 323 -18.25 4.01 -20.00
CA VAL A 323 -17.44 4.78 -20.96
C VAL A 323 -16.99 3.94 -22.17
N GLY A 324 -17.13 2.61 -22.11
CA GLY A 324 -16.80 1.73 -23.21
C GLY A 324 -15.32 1.81 -23.63
N ARG A 325 -15.06 2.17 -24.89
CA ARG A 325 -13.70 2.35 -25.44
C ARG A 325 -13.14 3.76 -25.25
N HIS A 326 -13.93 4.67 -24.67
CA HIS A 326 -13.48 6.04 -24.43
C HIS A 326 -12.52 6.07 -23.23
N THR A 327 -11.34 6.64 -23.45
CA THR A 327 -10.32 6.86 -22.40
C THR A 327 -10.39 8.27 -21.80
N ALA A 328 -11.31 9.10 -22.28
CA ALA A 328 -11.49 10.47 -21.80
C ALA A 328 -12.38 10.49 -20.53
N ALA A 329 -12.18 11.49 -19.69
CA ALA A 329 -13.06 11.75 -18.55
C ALA A 329 -14.52 11.93 -19.03
N LEU A 330 -15.46 11.26 -18.35
CA LEU A 330 -16.89 11.39 -18.66
C LEU A 330 -17.39 12.72 -18.09
N ASP A 331 -17.94 13.55 -18.96
CA ASP A 331 -18.63 14.78 -18.56
C ASP A 331 -20.14 14.59 -18.69
N LEU A 332 -20.93 14.99 -17.69
CA LEU A 332 -22.39 15.02 -17.75
C LEU A 332 -22.88 16.42 -17.36
N SER A 333 -23.88 16.95 -18.05
CA SER A 333 -24.50 18.20 -17.60
C SER A 333 -25.40 17.97 -16.38
N ALA A 334 -25.70 19.02 -15.61
CA ALA A 334 -26.72 18.91 -14.56
C ALA A 334 -28.09 18.47 -15.14
N ALA A 335 -28.39 18.85 -16.38
CA ALA A 335 -29.60 18.40 -17.08
C ALA A 335 -29.55 16.90 -17.41
N ASP A 336 -28.40 16.34 -17.75
CA ASP A 336 -28.24 14.90 -17.99
C ASP A 336 -28.43 14.10 -16.70
N LEU A 337 -27.87 14.59 -15.59
CA LEU A 337 -28.10 13.99 -14.27
C LEU A 337 -29.58 14.03 -13.87
N ARG A 338 -30.29 15.14 -14.14
CA ARG A 338 -31.75 15.19 -13.94
C ARG A 338 -32.48 14.17 -14.79
N LYS A 339 -32.16 14.06 -16.10
CA LYS A 339 -32.79 13.06 -16.98
C LYS A 339 -32.63 11.63 -16.46
N ILE A 340 -31.42 11.30 -15.97
CA ILE A 340 -31.10 10.01 -15.38
C ILE A 340 -31.99 9.75 -14.15
N PHE A 341 -31.96 10.64 -13.17
CA PHE A 341 -32.67 10.45 -11.89
C PHE A 341 -34.19 10.57 -12.02
N GLU A 342 -34.69 11.25 -13.04
CA GLU A 342 -36.11 11.28 -13.39
C GLU A 342 -36.59 10.01 -14.11
N GLY A 343 -35.66 9.19 -14.62
CA GLY A 343 -35.97 8.01 -15.41
C GLY A 343 -36.49 8.32 -16.83
N THR A 344 -36.26 9.55 -17.31
CA THR A 344 -36.52 9.91 -18.72
C THR A 344 -35.47 9.30 -19.64
N ALA A 345 -34.24 9.15 -19.16
CA ALA A 345 -33.23 8.27 -19.74
C ALA A 345 -33.10 7.00 -18.91
N ARG A 346 -33.17 5.84 -19.58
CA ARG A 346 -33.07 4.50 -18.97
C ARG A 346 -31.89 3.71 -19.47
N ARG A 347 -31.28 4.15 -20.57
CA ARG A 347 -30.05 3.59 -21.12
C ARG A 347 -29.05 4.70 -21.38
N TRP A 348 -27.77 4.39 -21.22
CA TRP A 348 -26.70 5.38 -21.36
C TRP A 348 -26.65 6.09 -22.74
N PRO A 349 -26.94 5.43 -23.88
CA PRO A 349 -27.02 6.12 -25.17
C PRO A 349 -28.12 7.19 -25.25
N GLU A 350 -29.16 7.10 -24.43
CA GLU A 350 -30.25 8.10 -24.36
C GLU A 350 -29.82 9.36 -23.62
N VAL A 351 -28.81 9.25 -22.75
CA VAL A 351 -28.17 10.39 -22.08
C VAL A 351 -27.25 11.10 -23.06
N ARG A 352 -26.34 10.34 -23.68
CA ARG A 352 -25.41 10.85 -24.68
C ARG A 352 -25.04 9.76 -25.69
N PRO A 353 -25.16 10.04 -27.00
CA PRO A 353 -24.69 9.12 -28.03
C PRO A 353 -23.19 8.79 -27.86
N GLY A 354 -22.83 7.53 -28.06
CA GLY A 354 -21.44 7.03 -27.96
C GLY A 354 -21.09 6.37 -26.63
N LEU A 355 -21.91 6.54 -25.58
CA LEU A 355 -21.78 5.74 -24.36
C LEU A 355 -22.19 4.28 -24.61
N ALA A 356 -21.68 3.36 -23.78
CA ALA A 356 -21.97 1.94 -23.93
C ALA A 356 -23.48 1.66 -23.80
N ASP A 357 -24.00 0.73 -24.60
CA ASP A 357 -25.42 0.37 -24.56
C ASP A 357 -25.75 -0.51 -23.33
N LEU A 358 -25.82 0.15 -22.17
CA LEU A 358 -26.10 -0.44 -20.88
C LEU A 358 -27.36 0.21 -20.27
N PRO A 359 -28.16 -0.56 -19.50
CA PRO A 359 -29.21 0.04 -18.68
C PRO A 359 -28.59 0.93 -17.59
N ILE A 360 -29.28 2.02 -17.26
CA ILE A 360 -28.88 2.92 -16.19
C ILE A 360 -29.38 2.35 -14.87
N ARG A 361 -28.45 2.14 -13.93
CA ARG A 361 -28.73 1.62 -12.59
C ARG A 361 -28.31 2.65 -11.55
N ILE A 362 -29.28 3.31 -10.94
CA ILE A 362 -29.03 4.37 -9.97
C ILE A 362 -28.82 3.74 -8.60
N VAL A 363 -27.65 3.99 -8.02
CA VAL A 363 -27.32 3.65 -6.63
C VAL A 363 -27.37 4.95 -5.82
N GLY A 364 -28.54 5.22 -5.26
CA GLY A 364 -28.78 6.38 -4.41
C GLY A 364 -28.43 6.11 -2.95
N ARG A 365 -28.42 7.18 -2.15
CA ARG A 365 -28.34 7.09 -0.69
C ARG A 365 -29.72 7.18 -0.06
N ARG A 366 -29.90 6.57 1.12
CA ARG A 366 -31.12 6.74 1.93
C ARG A 366 -31.39 8.21 2.24
N SER A 367 -32.66 8.52 2.51
CA SER A 367 -33.11 9.90 2.78
C SER A 367 -32.29 10.58 3.88
N GLN A 368 -31.91 9.85 4.94
CA GLN A 368 -31.15 10.35 6.09
C GLN A 368 -29.69 10.75 5.79
N SER A 369 -29.21 10.59 4.54
CA SER A 369 -27.85 10.96 4.13
C SER A 369 -27.73 12.44 3.78
N GLY A 370 -26.77 13.15 4.38
CA GLY A 370 -26.46 14.53 4.03
C GLY A 370 -25.97 14.68 2.58
N SER A 371 -25.12 13.76 2.10
CA SER A 371 -24.71 13.71 0.70
C SER A 371 -25.88 13.62 -0.31
N ARG A 372 -26.99 12.94 0.04
CA ARG A 372 -28.23 12.95 -0.76
C ARG A 372 -28.87 14.33 -0.76
N VAL A 373 -29.01 14.94 0.41
CA VAL A 373 -29.61 16.28 0.54
C VAL A 373 -28.80 17.30 -0.27
N ALA A 374 -27.47 17.22 -0.23
CA ALA A 374 -26.60 18.05 -1.05
C ALA A 374 -26.80 17.79 -2.55
N PHE A 375 -26.89 16.53 -2.98
CA PHE A 375 -27.12 16.18 -4.39
C PHE A 375 -28.47 16.69 -4.90
N GLU A 376 -29.53 16.46 -4.13
CA GLU A 376 -30.89 16.91 -4.45
C GLU A 376 -30.96 18.43 -4.53
N ARG A 377 -30.30 19.15 -3.62
CA ARG A 377 -30.29 20.60 -3.58
C ARG A 377 -29.45 21.23 -4.70
N TYR A 378 -28.18 20.85 -4.80
CA TYR A 378 -27.20 21.60 -5.60
C TYR A 378 -27.03 21.08 -7.02
N VAL A 379 -27.39 19.82 -7.28
CA VAL A 379 -27.26 19.22 -8.61
C VAL A 379 -28.62 19.03 -9.26
N LEU A 380 -29.50 18.26 -8.61
CA LEU A 380 -30.81 17.92 -9.19
C LEU A 380 -31.79 19.10 -9.12
N GLY A 381 -31.77 19.90 -8.06
CA GLY A 381 -32.79 20.91 -7.77
C GLY A 381 -34.17 20.31 -7.41
N ARG A 382 -34.20 19.02 -7.05
CA ARG A 382 -35.39 18.22 -6.73
C ARG A 382 -34.99 16.93 -6.01
N ASN A 383 -35.97 16.23 -5.44
CA ASN A 383 -35.75 14.91 -4.84
C ASN A 383 -35.25 13.90 -5.89
N GLN A 384 -34.33 13.02 -5.52
CA GLN A 384 -33.68 12.05 -6.42
C GLN A 384 -34.62 10.94 -6.92
N GLY A 385 -35.80 10.81 -6.32
CA GLY A 385 -36.77 9.75 -6.59
C GLY A 385 -37.02 8.84 -5.39
N ALA A 386 -37.98 7.92 -5.56
CA ALA A 386 -38.30 6.88 -4.60
C ALA A 386 -37.59 5.57 -4.96
N LEU A 387 -37.43 4.69 -3.97
CA LEU A 387 -36.92 3.34 -4.16
C LEU A 387 -37.81 2.57 -5.16
N THR A 388 -37.20 2.05 -6.21
CA THR A 388 -37.87 1.25 -7.25
C THR A 388 -37.18 -0.09 -7.51
N SER A 389 -36.04 -0.34 -6.85
CA SER A 389 -35.26 -1.58 -6.97
C SER A 389 -34.60 -1.92 -5.64
N THR A 390 -34.89 -3.10 -5.10
CA THR A 390 -34.22 -3.62 -3.90
C THR A 390 -32.84 -4.21 -4.18
N ASP A 391 -32.63 -4.73 -5.39
CA ASP A 391 -31.41 -5.44 -5.81
C ASP A 391 -30.48 -4.61 -6.70
N CYS A 392 -30.78 -3.31 -6.89
CA CYS A 392 -30.13 -2.35 -7.81
C CYS A 392 -29.90 -2.84 -9.25
N ALA A 393 -30.39 -4.02 -9.64
CA ALA A 393 -30.11 -4.64 -10.90
C ALA A 393 -31.26 -4.44 -11.88
N GLN A 394 -32.50 -4.54 -11.38
CA GLN A 394 -33.74 -4.37 -12.13
C GLN A 394 -34.82 -3.68 -11.26
N PRO A 395 -35.82 -3.02 -11.85
CA PRO A 395 -36.97 -2.49 -11.11
C PRO A 395 -37.79 -3.62 -10.48
N ASP A 396 -38.30 -3.42 -9.26
CA ASP A 396 -39.17 -4.37 -8.57
C ASP A 396 -40.57 -4.45 -9.22
N SER A 397 -40.99 -3.36 -9.88
CA SER A 397 -42.29 -3.27 -10.55
C SER A 397 -42.38 -4.15 -11.81
N PRO A 398 -43.50 -4.88 -12.01
CA PRO A 398 -43.72 -5.72 -13.19
C PRO A 398 -43.59 -4.93 -14.49
N GLY A 399 -42.80 -5.47 -15.43
CA GLY A 399 -42.61 -4.88 -16.76
C GLY A 399 -41.54 -3.78 -16.85
N GLY A 400 -40.79 -3.49 -15.78
CA GLY A 400 -39.58 -2.66 -15.85
C GLY A 400 -39.81 -1.21 -16.30
N ARG A 401 -41.03 -0.70 -16.11
CA ARG A 401 -41.44 0.64 -16.56
C ARG A 401 -41.03 1.76 -15.63
N GLU A 402 -40.27 1.49 -14.58
CA GLU A 402 -39.69 2.48 -13.67
C GLU A 402 -38.17 2.56 -13.86
N PRO A 403 -37.50 3.68 -13.53
CA PRO A 403 -36.04 3.69 -13.44
C PRO A 403 -35.58 2.64 -12.44
N THR A 404 -34.38 2.07 -12.63
CA THR A 404 -33.76 1.22 -11.60
C THR A 404 -33.06 2.12 -10.59
N LEU A 405 -33.71 2.39 -9.46
CA LEU A 405 -33.14 3.19 -8.36
C LEU A 405 -33.20 2.36 -7.08
N CYS A 406 -32.03 2.02 -6.56
CA CYS A 406 -31.89 1.44 -5.24
C CYS A 406 -31.29 2.46 -4.26
N GLU A 407 -31.46 2.20 -2.97
CA GLU A 407 -30.88 3.02 -1.91
C GLU A 407 -29.97 2.18 -1.01
N VAL A 408 -28.75 2.66 -0.79
CA VAL A 408 -27.79 2.05 0.14
C VAL A 408 -27.48 2.96 1.32
N SER A 409 -26.91 2.38 2.38
CA SER A 409 -26.74 3.07 3.66
C SER A 409 -25.51 3.97 3.65
N THR A 410 -24.35 3.45 3.27
CA THR A 410 -23.07 4.15 3.44
C THR A 410 -22.46 4.65 2.12
N THR A 411 -21.44 5.50 2.22
CA THR A 411 -20.64 5.94 1.07
C THR A 411 -19.88 4.76 0.45
N GLU A 412 -19.36 3.87 1.28
CA GLU A 412 -18.67 2.66 0.86
C GLU A 412 -19.61 1.74 0.06
N ASP A 413 -20.85 1.53 0.53
CA ASP A 413 -21.84 0.73 -0.19
C ASP A 413 -22.11 1.26 -1.60
N VAL A 414 -22.11 2.59 -1.79
CA VAL A 414 -22.29 3.20 -3.12
C VAL A 414 -21.12 2.83 -4.02
N LEU A 415 -19.88 3.07 -3.57
CA LEU A 415 -18.67 2.81 -4.35
C LEU A 415 -18.59 1.32 -4.73
N ASP A 416 -18.84 0.46 -3.75
CA ASP A 416 -18.82 -1.00 -3.88
C ASP A 416 -19.92 -1.53 -4.81
N ARG A 417 -21.10 -0.92 -4.79
CA ARG A 417 -22.20 -1.31 -5.68
C ARG A 417 -21.98 -0.82 -7.11
N VAL A 418 -21.54 0.42 -7.28
CA VAL A 418 -21.27 1.00 -8.61
C VAL A 418 -20.14 0.25 -9.31
N SER A 419 -19.11 -0.20 -8.57
CA SER A 419 -17.98 -0.92 -9.16
C SER A 419 -18.35 -2.30 -9.70
N ARG A 420 -19.39 -2.94 -9.15
CA ARG A 420 -19.81 -4.30 -9.54
C ARG A 420 -20.91 -4.36 -10.59
N LEU A 421 -21.70 -3.29 -10.74
CA LEU A 421 -22.86 -3.30 -11.62
C LEU A 421 -22.58 -2.55 -12.92
N PRO A 422 -22.54 -3.24 -14.08
CA PRO A 422 -22.46 -2.57 -15.36
C PRO A 422 -23.58 -1.54 -15.52
N GLY A 423 -23.24 -0.34 -15.99
CA GLY A 423 -24.24 0.71 -16.19
C GLY A 423 -24.65 1.45 -14.91
N ALA A 424 -24.04 1.16 -13.76
CA ALA A 424 -24.37 1.85 -12.53
C ALA A 424 -23.80 3.27 -12.45
N ILE A 425 -24.55 4.14 -11.76
CA ILE A 425 -24.19 5.51 -11.38
C ILE A 425 -24.50 5.70 -9.90
N GLY A 426 -23.63 6.40 -9.19
CA GLY A 426 -23.83 6.82 -7.81
C GLY A 426 -23.00 8.05 -7.49
N TYR A 427 -22.90 8.39 -6.21
CA TYR A 427 -22.06 9.49 -5.74
C TYR A 427 -21.43 9.19 -4.39
N ALA A 428 -20.24 9.74 -4.17
CA ALA A 428 -19.46 9.57 -2.95
C ALA A 428 -18.68 10.83 -2.64
N SER A 429 -18.10 10.92 -1.43
CA SER A 429 -17.11 11.96 -1.13
C SER A 429 -15.99 11.88 -2.18
N THR A 430 -15.50 13.04 -2.64
CA THR A 430 -14.42 13.07 -3.64
C THR A 430 -13.16 12.35 -3.16
N PRO A 431 -12.71 12.49 -1.89
CA PRO A 431 -11.57 11.72 -1.39
C PRO A 431 -11.75 10.21 -1.50
N ASP A 432 -12.94 9.67 -1.21
CA ASP A 432 -13.17 8.22 -1.30
C ASP A 432 -13.35 7.76 -2.76
N ALA A 433 -13.97 8.57 -3.62
CA ALA A 433 -14.01 8.32 -5.06
C ALA A 433 -12.60 8.27 -5.68
N LEU A 434 -11.70 9.19 -5.28
CA LEU A 434 -10.31 9.22 -5.74
C LEU A 434 -9.50 8.00 -5.26
N LYS A 435 -9.77 7.48 -4.06
CA LYS A 435 -9.19 6.21 -3.59
C LYS A 435 -9.69 5.03 -4.44
N ALA A 436 -10.95 5.05 -4.87
CA ALA A 436 -11.57 4.01 -5.68
C ALA A 436 -11.41 4.18 -7.21
N ARG A 437 -10.62 5.16 -7.68
CA ARG A 437 -10.45 5.52 -9.10
C ARG A 437 -9.99 4.41 -10.05
N ASN A 438 -9.44 3.33 -9.53
CA ASN A 438 -9.04 2.17 -10.35
C ASN A 438 -10.22 1.23 -10.66
N GLN A 439 -11.36 1.41 -9.98
CA GLN A 439 -12.55 0.56 -10.08
C GLN A 439 -13.77 1.30 -10.63
N LEU A 440 -13.67 2.63 -10.75
CA LEU A 440 -14.76 3.54 -11.03
C LEU A 440 -14.28 4.68 -11.92
N VAL A 441 -15.21 5.34 -12.61
CA VAL A 441 -14.93 6.56 -13.37
C VAL A 441 -15.63 7.73 -12.72
N SER A 442 -14.88 8.74 -12.29
CA SER A 442 -15.43 10.01 -11.82
C SER A 442 -15.98 10.82 -12.99
N VAL A 443 -17.10 11.48 -12.76
CA VAL A 443 -17.82 12.29 -13.74
C VAL A 443 -17.61 13.77 -13.45
N THR A 444 -17.29 14.56 -14.47
CA THR A 444 -17.34 16.02 -14.38
C THR A 444 -18.76 16.51 -14.58
N ILE A 445 -19.14 17.60 -13.90
CA ILE A 445 -20.48 18.20 -14.01
C ILE A 445 -20.35 19.55 -14.71
N ASP A 446 -21.01 19.70 -15.86
CA ASP A 446 -20.96 20.90 -16.69
C ASP A 446 -19.51 21.34 -17.00
N GLY A 447 -18.63 20.37 -17.29
CA GLY A 447 -17.22 20.58 -17.59
C GLY A 447 -16.31 20.84 -16.38
N ARG A 448 -16.83 20.77 -15.15
CA ARG A 448 -16.06 20.99 -13.92
C ARG A 448 -15.85 19.69 -13.14
N ALA A 449 -14.62 19.47 -12.69
CA ALA A 449 -14.28 18.37 -11.78
C ALA A 449 -14.35 18.83 -10.33
N ALA A 450 -14.63 17.91 -9.41
CA ALA A 450 -14.35 18.13 -8.01
C ALA A 450 -12.83 18.25 -7.81
N ASP A 451 -12.41 19.27 -7.06
CA ASP A 451 -11.04 19.54 -6.69
C ASP A 451 -10.98 19.84 -5.18
N PRO A 452 -10.58 18.86 -4.35
CA PRO A 452 -10.42 19.08 -2.93
C PRO A 452 -9.38 20.14 -2.58
N ASP A 453 -8.42 20.44 -3.45
CA ASP A 453 -7.40 21.47 -3.19
C ASP A 453 -7.91 22.89 -3.53
N ASP A 454 -8.95 22.98 -4.37
CA ASP A 454 -9.68 24.22 -4.70
C ASP A 454 -11.20 24.05 -4.50
N PRO A 455 -11.68 24.07 -3.23
CA PRO A 455 -13.11 23.90 -2.93
C PRO A 455 -14.00 25.01 -3.53
N GLY A 456 -13.40 26.15 -3.94
CA GLY A 456 -14.07 27.30 -4.53
C GLY A 456 -14.13 27.28 -6.07
N ASN A 457 -13.69 26.21 -6.72
CA ASN A 457 -13.57 26.10 -8.18
C ASN A 457 -14.89 26.15 -8.99
N GLY A 458 -16.03 26.36 -8.32
CA GLY A 458 -17.34 26.45 -8.94
C GLY A 458 -17.95 25.11 -9.34
N TYR A 459 -17.39 23.98 -8.88
CA TYR A 459 -18.02 22.67 -8.98
C TYR A 459 -19.31 22.65 -8.13
N PRO A 460 -20.45 22.16 -8.67
CA PRO A 460 -21.75 22.38 -8.03
C PRO A 460 -22.04 21.42 -6.87
N PHE A 461 -21.39 20.25 -6.80
CA PHE A 461 -21.78 19.21 -5.86
C PHE A 461 -20.91 19.20 -4.60
N TRP A 462 -21.30 19.99 -3.62
CA TRP A 462 -20.56 20.13 -2.36
C TRP A 462 -21.49 20.51 -1.20
N THR A 463 -21.00 20.38 0.03
CA THR A 463 -21.59 20.98 1.22
C THR A 463 -20.53 21.26 2.28
N VAL A 464 -20.96 21.74 3.45
CA VAL A 464 -20.12 21.91 4.63
C VAL A 464 -20.43 20.79 5.61
N GLU A 465 -19.42 20.06 6.05
CA GLU A 465 -19.50 19.13 7.17
C GLU A 465 -19.68 19.92 8.47
N TYR A 466 -20.69 19.58 9.27
CA TYR A 466 -20.92 20.12 10.59
C TYR A 466 -20.65 19.06 11.65
N VAL A 467 -20.15 19.49 12.80
CA VAL A 467 -20.04 18.69 14.01
C VAL A 467 -20.94 19.26 15.09
N TYR A 468 -21.70 18.39 15.74
CA TYR A 468 -22.68 18.73 16.76
C TYR A 468 -22.41 17.97 18.06
N HIS A 469 -22.58 18.66 19.18
CA HIS A 469 -22.60 18.04 20.51
C HIS A 469 -23.61 18.73 21.42
N ARG A 470 -24.02 18.05 22.50
CA ARG A 470 -24.87 18.67 23.53
C ARG A 470 -24.03 19.59 24.42
N ARG A 471 -24.66 20.64 24.94
CA ARG A 471 -24.10 21.41 26.05
C ARG A 471 -24.25 20.62 27.34
N ASP A 472 -23.24 20.70 28.19
CA ASP A 472 -23.36 20.23 29.57
C ASP A 472 -24.28 21.18 30.36
N PRO A 473 -25.40 20.70 30.95
CA PRO A 473 -26.29 21.54 31.76
C PRO A 473 -25.60 22.18 32.98
N ALA A 474 -24.56 21.56 33.50
CA ALA A 474 -23.75 22.05 34.62
C ALA A 474 -22.60 22.98 34.17
N GLY A 475 -22.41 23.17 32.86
CA GLY A 475 -21.35 24.03 32.29
C GLY A 475 -19.94 23.49 32.50
N GLN A 476 -19.79 22.18 32.76
CA GLN A 476 -18.47 21.55 32.87
C GLN A 476 -17.94 21.14 31.48
N PRO A 477 -16.61 21.11 31.27
CA PRO A 477 -16.03 20.62 30.03
C PRO A 477 -16.41 19.15 29.82
N SER A 478 -17.11 18.85 28.73
CA SER A 478 -17.44 17.48 28.33
C SER A 478 -16.36 16.90 27.40
N LEU A 479 -16.28 15.57 27.32
CA LEU A 479 -15.40 14.90 26.36
C LEU A 479 -15.80 15.25 24.92
N ALA A 480 -17.09 15.32 24.60
CA ALA A 480 -17.56 15.84 23.32
C ALA A 480 -17.05 17.25 23.01
N GLU A 481 -17.14 18.19 23.96
CA GLU A 481 -16.66 19.55 23.76
C GLU A 481 -15.13 19.61 23.57
N SER A 482 -14.38 18.84 24.36
CA SER A 482 -12.93 18.70 24.20
C SER A 482 -12.56 18.16 22.82
N PHE A 483 -13.22 17.09 22.38
CA PHE A 483 -12.99 16.49 21.07
C PHE A 483 -13.38 17.44 19.93
N VAL A 484 -14.51 18.15 20.03
CA VAL A 484 -14.91 19.15 19.02
C VAL A 484 -13.93 20.31 18.98
N THR A 485 -13.40 20.76 20.12
CA THR A 485 -12.38 21.80 20.18
C THR A 485 -11.10 21.34 19.48
N TYR A 486 -10.65 20.13 19.78
CA TYR A 486 -9.51 19.49 19.12
C TYR A 486 -9.67 19.45 17.59
N LEU A 487 -10.82 19.03 17.08
CA LEU A 487 -11.10 18.98 15.63
C LEU A 487 -10.98 20.34 14.94
N THR A 488 -11.17 21.43 15.68
CA THR A 488 -11.08 22.80 15.15
C THR A 488 -9.70 23.45 15.34
N GLU A 489 -8.74 22.75 15.95
CA GLU A 489 -7.36 23.24 16.06
C GLU A 489 -6.68 23.36 14.69
N GLU A 490 -5.65 24.20 14.59
CA GLU A 490 -4.94 24.42 13.33
C GLU A 490 -4.27 23.14 12.80
N SER A 491 -3.68 22.34 13.69
CA SER A 491 -3.05 21.07 13.34
C SER A 491 -4.05 20.09 12.70
N GLN A 492 -5.25 19.99 13.27
CA GLN A 492 -6.32 19.12 12.77
C GLN A 492 -6.95 19.69 11.49
N ALA A 493 -7.16 20.99 11.43
CA ALA A 493 -7.61 21.67 10.21
C ALA A 493 -6.67 21.38 9.02
N GLN A 494 -5.35 21.41 9.23
CA GLN A 494 -4.37 21.05 8.21
C GLN A 494 -4.40 19.55 7.87
N ALA A 495 -4.61 18.67 8.86
CA ALA A 495 -4.74 17.24 8.63
C ALA A 495 -5.98 16.90 7.79
N LEU A 496 -7.13 17.53 8.07
CA LEU A 496 -8.36 17.40 7.29
C LEU A 496 -8.17 17.87 5.85
N ALA A 497 -7.51 19.03 5.66
CA ALA A 497 -7.20 19.53 4.33
C ALA A 497 -6.35 18.52 3.51
N ARG A 498 -5.31 17.93 4.12
CA ARG A 498 -4.50 16.88 3.47
C ARG A 498 -5.27 15.60 3.17
N ALA A 499 -6.33 15.32 3.92
CA ALA A 499 -7.24 14.20 3.66
C ALA A 499 -8.27 14.51 2.55
N GLY A 500 -8.24 15.71 1.98
CA GLY A 500 -9.16 16.17 0.94
C GLY A 500 -10.47 16.77 1.49
N TYR A 501 -10.43 17.26 2.74
CA TYR A 501 -11.54 17.96 3.39
C TYR A 501 -11.04 19.33 3.89
N PRO A 502 -10.95 20.35 3.01
CA PRO A 502 -10.49 21.69 3.40
C PRO A 502 -11.26 22.21 4.60
N ALA A 503 -10.54 22.51 5.69
CA ALA A 503 -11.15 23.03 6.89
C ALA A 503 -11.78 24.40 6.64
N CYS A 504 -12.88 24.68 7.34
CA CYS A 504 -13.63 25.94 7.17
C CYS A 504 -12.81 27.20 7.48
N ARG A 505 -11.81 27.09 8.36
CA ARG A 505 -10.91 28.19 8.71
C ARG A 505 -10.22 28.75 7.46
N GLY A 506 -10.44 30.03 7.17
CA GLY A 506 -9.82 30.74 6.06
C GLY A 506 -10.56 30.61 4.71
N LEU A 507 -11.70 29.91 4.65
CA LEU A 507 -12.50 29.75 3.42
C LEU A 507 -13.64 30.78 3.28
N GLY A 508 -13.75 31.73 4.20
CA GLY A 508 -14.60 32.92 4.08
C GLY A 508 -16.06 32.61 3.73
N LEU A 509 -16.53 33.08 2.57
CA LEU A 509 -17.92 32.94 2.10
C LEU A 509 -18.37 31.48 1.90
N LEU A 510 -17.44 30.55 1.64
CA LEU A 510 -17.77 29.12 1.44
C LEU A 510 -18.12 28.44 2.77
N CYS A 511 -17.52 28.92 3.86
CA CYS A 511 -17.78 28.42 5.19
C CYS A 511 -17.76 29.59 6.19
N PRO A 512 -18.88 30.33 6.31
CA PRO A 512 -18.91 31.48 7.21
C PRO A 512 -18.73 31.00 8.65
N ASP A 513 -17.73 31.54 9.33
CA ASP A 513 -17.58 31.45 10.78
C ASP A 513 -18.83 32.07 11.41
N ARG A 514 -19.84 31.24 11.72
CA ARG A 514 -20.91 31.69 12.61
C ARG A 514 -20.33 31.66 14.01
N THR A 515 -19.74 32.78 14.40
CA THR A 515 -19.36 33.12 15.78
C THR A 515 -20.55 32.97 16.72
#